data_AF-A0A432I2H7-F1
#
_entry.id   AF-A0A432I2H7-F1
#
_cell.length_a   1.000
_cell.length_b   1.000
_cell.length_c   1.000
_cell.angle_alpha   90.00
_cell.angle_beta   90.00
_cell.angle_gamma   90.00
#
_symmetry.space_group_name_H-M   'P 1'
#
loop_
_entity.id
_entity.type
_entity.pdbx_description
1 polymer ?
#
loop_
_entity_poly.entity_id
_entity_poly.type
_entity_poly.pdbx_seq_one_letter_code
_entity_poly.pdbx_strand_id
1 'polypeptide(L)'
;MRARRRDTGASEERGWILAQMVATGIGLHNLGEGLAIGAAFALGEATLGTVLIVGFMLHNTTEGLAIVAPLAREPVRVGRLLRLGLLGGAPTIVGACVGGLIYSPIWSVLFLALGAGAIAQVVVQLTRQVVGEESVAGYVTTPPVAGGLFAGVTVMWVTGLVIG
;
A
#
# COMPACT_ATOMS: atom_id res chain seq x y z
N MET A 1 -37.68 -2.59 23.73
CA MET A 1 -36.88 -3.50 22.85
C MET A 1 -36.74 -3.04 21.40
N ARG A 2 -37.71 -2.36 20.76
CA ARG A 2 -37.60 -1.91 19.35
C ARG A 2 -36.58 -0.77 19.08
N ALA A 3 -36.34 0.13 20.03
CA ALA A 3 -35.38 1.24 19.85
C ALA A 3 -33.91 0.76 19.77
N ARG A 4 -33.52 -0.19 20.62
CA ARG A 4 -32.15 -0.73 20.69
C ARG A 4 -31.72 -1.51 19.44
N ARG A 5 -32.69 -2.05 18.68
CA ARG A 5 -32.47 -2.77 17.40
C ARG A 5 -32.32 -1.83 16.20
N ARG A 6 -32.83 -0.60 16.28
CA ARG A 6 -32.69 0.42 15.23
C ARG A 6 -31.30 1.07 15.26
N ASP A 7 -30.77 1.35 16.45
CA ASP A 7 -29.41 1.90 16.60
C ASP A 7 -28.31 0.95 16.11
N THR A 8 -28.47 -0.36 16.35
CA THR A 8 -27.50 -1.38 15.91
C THR A 8 -27.49 -1.56 14.40
N GLY A 9 -28.66 -1.52 13.75
CA GLY A 9 -28.75 -1.61 12.29
C GLY A 9 -28.15 -0.38 11.58
N ALA A 10 -28.34 0.82 12.14
CA ALA A 10 -27.79 2.05 11.58
C ALA A 10 -26.26 2.15 11.75
N SER A 11 -25.70 1.63 12.85
CA SER A 11 -24.25 1.54 13.03
C SER A 11 -23.61 0.55 12.07
N GLU A 12 -24.24 -0.63 11.88
CA GLU A 12 -23.79 -1.67 10.94
C GLU A 12 -23.76 -1.18 9.48
N GLU A 13 -24.80 -0.45 9.08
CA GLU A 13 -24.86 0.14 7.75
C GLU A 13 -23.78 1.20 7.54
N ARG A 14 -23.53 2.03 8.57
CA ARG A 14 -22.48 3.07 8.51
C ARG A 14 -21.08 2.48 8.45
N GLY A 15 -20.79 1.45 9.25
CA GLY A 15 -19.52 0.73 9.22
C GLY A 15 -19.26 0.09 7.85
N TRP A 16 -20.29 -0.53 7.26
CA TRP A 16 -20.21 -1.13 5.94
C TRP A 16 -19.96 -0.12 4.81
N ILE A 17 -20.65 1.03 4.84
CA ILE A 17 -20.43 2.10 3.84
C ILE A 17 -19.00 2.65 3.95
N LEU A 18 -18.53 2.93 5.17
CA LEU A 18 -17.17 3.43 5.40
C LEU A 18 -16.12 2.43 4.92
N ALA A 19 -16.27 1.14 5.22
CA ALA A 19 -15.34 0.10 4.77
C ALA A 19 -15.28 0.01 3.23
N GLN A 20 -16.40 0.14 2.52
CA GLN A 20 -16.41 0.15 1.06
C GLN A 20 -15.75 1.40 0.47
N MET A 21 -15.97 2.58 1.07
CA MET A 21 -15.30 3.82 0.65
C MET A 21 -13.79 3.70 0.81
N VAL A 22 -13.34 3.21 1.97
CA VAL A 22 -11.91 2.98 2.25
C VAL A 22 -11.32 1.95 1.29
N ALA A 23 -11.98 0.80 1.11
CA ALA A 23 -11.51 -0.24 0.18
C ALA A 23 -11.47 0.24 -1.28
N THR A 24 -12.39 1.11 -1.70
CA THR A 24 -12.37 1.68 -3.06
C THR A 24 -11.21 2.65 -3.23
N GLY A 25 -10.97 3.53 -2.25
CA GLY A 25 -9.85 4.47 -2.28
C GLY A 25 -8.50 3.75 -2.30
N ILE A 26 -8.34 2.75 -1.44
CA ILE A 26 -7.15 1.89 -1.39
C ILE A 26 -7.02 1.08 -2.69
N GLY A 27 -8.11 0.54 -3.23
CA GLY A 27 -8.09 -0.13 -4.53
C GLY A 27 -7.55 0.75 -5.65
N LEU A 28 -7.99 2.01 -5.72
CA LEU A 28 -7.47 2.95 -6.73
C LEU A 28 -5.99 3.27 -6.53
N HIS A 29 -5.51 3.33 -5.29
CA HIS A 29 -4.08 3.46 -4.98
C HIS A 29 -3.28 2.23 -5.47
N ASN A 30 -3.79 1.04 -5.14
CA ASN A 30 -3.22 -0.27 -5.46
C ASN A 30 -3.13 -0.55 -6.96
N LEU A 31 -3.99 0.11 -7.77
CA LEU A 31 -3.83 0.13 -9.23
C LEU A 31 -2.47 0.71 -9.66
N GLY A 32 -2.05 1.81 -9.04
CA GLY A 32 -0.77 2.48 -9.33
C GLY A 32 0.43 1.62 -8.97
N GLU A 33 0.36 0.92 -7.84
CA GLU A 33 1.38 -0.06 -7.43
C GLU A 33 1.52 -1.19 -8.46
N GLY A 34 0.37 -1.71 -8.91
CA GLY A 34 0.33 -2.70 -9.98
C GLY A 34 1.01 -2.18 -11.24
N LEU A 35 0.65 -0.97 -11.70
CA LEU A 35 1.24 -0.36 -12.89
C LEU A 35 2.77 -0.25 -12.78
N ALA A 36 3.29 0.10 -11.59
CA ALA A 36 4.72 0.17 -11.33
C ALA A 36 5.41 -1.20 -11.39
N ILE A 37 4.81 -2.24 -10.80
CA ILE A 37 5.29 -3.63 -10.91
C ILE A 37 5.34 -4.06 -12.38
N GLY A 38 4.23 -3.88 -13.10
CA GLY A 38 4.12 -4.26 -14.51
C GLY A 38 5.15 -3.54 -15.38
N ALA A 39 5.31 -2.23 -15.19
CA ALA A 39 6.28 -1.42 -15.94
C ALA A 39 7.73 -1.85 -15.68
N ALA A 40 8.08 -2.19 -14.43
CA ALA A 40 9.41 -2.69 -14.10
C ALA A 40 9.72 -4.00 -14.85
N PHE A 41 8.77 -4.95 -14.89
CA PHE A 41 8.94 -6.18 -15.67
C PHE A 41 8.97 -5.94 -17.19
N ALA A 42 8.15 -5.00 -17.71
CA ALA A 42 8.17 -4.65 -19.13
C ALA A 42 9.52 -4.06 -19.58
N LEU A 43 10.22 -3.36 -18.69
CA LEU A 43 11.56 -2.82 -18.92
C LEU A 43 12.68 -3.86 -18.73
N GLY A 44 12.36 -5.10 -18.32
CA GLY A 44 13.35 -6.14 -18.03
C GLY A 44 13.98 -6.03 -16.64
N GLU A 45 13.52 -5.11 -15.80
CA GLU A 45 14.04 -4.84 -14.45
C GLU A 45 13.44 -5.80 -13.41
N ALA A 46 13.75 -7.10 -13.54
CA ALA A 46 13.17 -8.15 -12.70
C ALA A 46 13.49 -7.97 -11.20
N THR A 47 14.69 -7.47 -10.88
CA THR A 47 15.09 -7.18 -9.49
C THR A 47 14.20 -6.08 -8.89
N LEU A 48 14.03 -4.97 -9.62
CA LEU A 48 13.16 -3.87 -9.20
C LEU A 48 11.71 -4.35 -9.04
N GLY A 49 11.18 -5.07 -10.04
CA GLY A 49 9.82 -5.62 -9.99
C GLY A 49 9.60 -6.53 -8.78
N THR A 50 10.58 -7.37 -8.43
CA THR A 50 10.50 -8.26 -7.26
C THR A 50 10.52 -7.49 -5.95
N VAL A 51 11.38 -6.47 -5.82
CA VAL A 51 11.41 -5.60 -4.63
C VAL A 51 10.08 -4.85 -4.47
N LEU A 52 9.51 -4.33 -5.56
CA LEU A 52 8.20 -3.67 -5.55
C LEU A 52 7.09 -4.62 -5.11
N ILE A 53 7.05 -5.86 -5.60
CA ILE A 53 6.06 -6.86 -5.19
C ILE A 53 6.13 -7.09 -3.67
N VAL A 54 7.32 -7.32 -3.12
CA VAL A 54 7.47 -7.60 -1.68
C VAL A 54 7.10 -6.35 -0.86
N GLY A 55 7.57 -5.17 -1.28
CA GLY A 55 7.29 -3.91 -0.59
C GLY A 55 5.80 -3.59 -0.54
N PHE A 56 5.13 -3.63 -1.70
CA PHE A 56 3.70 -3.37 -1.79
C PHE A 56 2.86 -4.46 -1.11
N MET A 57 3.28 -5.73 -1.15
CA MET A 57 2.59 -6.80 -0.40
C MET A 57 2.55 -6.49 1.11
N LEU A 58 3.68 -6.07 1.68
CA LEU A 58 3.76 -5.69 3.09
C LEU A 58 2.88 -4.45 3.38
N HIS A 59 2.93 -3.45 2.50
CA HIS A 59 2.09 -2.26 2.62
C HIS A 59 0.59 -2.59 2.58
N ASN A 60 0.16 -3.35 1.57
CA ASN A 60 -1.25 -3.69 1.34
C ASN A 60 -1.82 -4.56 2.46
N THR A 61 -0.96 -5.33 3.14
CA THR A 61 -1.34 -6.05 4.36
C THR A 61 -1.74 -5.08 5.48
N THR A 62 -1.01 -3.97 5.64
CA THR A 62 -1.33 -2.95 6.65
C THR A 62 -2.55 -2.10 6.25
N GLU A 63 -2.73 -1.81 4.96
CA GLU A 63 -3.92 -1.15 4.43
C GLU A 63 -5.19 -1.99 4.61
N GLY A 64 -5.07 -3.32 4.52
CA GLY A 64 -6.14 -4.26 4.80
C GLY A 64 -6.74 -4.09 6.20
N LEU A 65 -5.93 -3.69 7.20
CA LEU A 65 -6.40 -3.37 8.54
C LEU A 65 -7.29 -2.12 8.55
N ALA A 66 -6.92 -1.09 7.77
CA ALA A 66 -7.72 0.13 7.64
C ALA A 66 -9.08 -0.14 6.97
N ILE A 67 -9.12 -1.06 6.00
CA ILE A 67 -10.37 -1.49 5.34
C ILE A 67 -11.34 -2.14 6.34
N VAL A 68 -10.83 -3.00 7.22
CA VAL A 68 -11.68 -3.75 8.17
C VAL A 68 -11.96 -3.00 9.48
N ALA A 69 -11.18 -1.96 9.81
CA ALA A 69 -11.32 -1.20 11.04
C ALA A 69 -12.74 -0.63 11.29
N PRO A 70 -13.47 -0.09 10.29
CA PRO A 70 -14.85 0.37 10.46
C PRO A 70 -15.83 -0.74 10.87
N LEU A 71 -15.46 -2.01 10.68
CA LEU A 71 -16.27 -3.19 10.96
C LEU A 71 -15.82 -3.94 12.22
N ALA A 72 -14.81 -3.44 12.96
CA ALA A 72 -14.13 -4.16 14.03
C ALA A 72 -15.04 -4.63 15.19
N ARG A 73 -16.22 -4.02 15.35
CA ARG A 73 -17.18 -4.32 16.42
C ARG A 73 -18.40 -5.12 15.96
N GLU A 74 -18.40 -5.56 14.70
CA GLU A 74 -19.55 -6.18 14.07
C GLU A 74 -19.24 -7.61 13.61
N PRO A 75 -20.18 -8.55 13.73
CA PRO A 75 -20.02 -9.88 13.16
C PRO A 75 -20.12 -9.83 11.63
N VAL A 76 -18.97 -9.84 10.95
CA VAL A 76 -18.91 -9.79 9.48
C VAL A 76 -18.80 -11.19 8.88
N ARG A 77 -19.60 -11.47 7.85
CA ARG A 77 -19.50 -12.72 7.07
C ARG A 77 -18.24 -12.71 6.20
N VAL A 78 -17.57 -13.85 6.07
CA VAL A 78 -16.37 -14.02 5.23
C VAL A 78 -16.58 -13.50 3.80
N GLY A 79 -17.74 -13.73 3.20
CA GLY A 79 -18.03 -13.23 1.85
C GLY A 79 -18.01 -11.70 1.72
N ARG A 80 -18.32 -10.95 2.79
CA ARG A 80 -18.19 -9.48 2.81
C ARG A 80 -16.71 -9.06 2.91
N LEU A 81 -15.92 -9.77 3.70
CA LEU A 81 -14.47 -9.54 3.79
C LEU A 81 -13.78 -9.84 2.46
N LEU A 82 -14.15 -10.92 1.79
CA LEU A 82 -13.64 -11.24 0.44
C LEU A 82 -13.97 -10.15 -0.58
N ARG A 83 -15.19 -9.58 -0.54
CA ARG A 83 -15.54 -8.45 -1.41
C ARG A 83 -14.68 -7.23 -1.15
N LEU A 84 -14.45 -6.88 0.12
CA LEU A 84 -13.59 -5.76 0.48
C LEU A 84 -12.13 -6.01 0.06
N GLY A 85 -11.62 -7.22 0.25
CA GLY A 85 -10.30 -7.63 -0.20
C GLY A 85 -10.15 -7.59 -1.72
N LEU A 86 -11.17 -8.03 -2.48
CA LEU A 86 -11.18 -7.88 -3.94
C LEU A 86 -11.24 -6.42 -4.36
N LEU A 87 -12.04 -5.59 -3.70
CA LEU A 87 -12.15 -4.17 -4.01
C LEU A 87 -10.81 -3.44 -3.79
N GLY A 88 -10.09 -3.78 -2.72
CA GLY A 88 -8.77 -3.22 -2.40
C GLY A 88 -7.61 -3.82 -3.19
N GLY A 89 -7.64 -5.13 -3.50
CA GLY A 89 -6.48 -5.85 -4.05
C GLY A 89 -6.56 -6.20 -5.55
N ALA A 90 -7.76 -6.39 -6.11
CA ALA A 90 -7.90 -6.72 -7.53
C ALA A 90 -7.34 -5.62 -8.46
N PRO A 91 -7.46 -4.32 -8.14
CA PRO A 91 -6.84 -3.28 -8.95
C PRO A 91 -5.32 -3.42 -9.12
N THR A 92 -4.57 -3.95 -8.14
CA THR A 92 -3.12 -4.21 -8.30
C THR A 92 -2.85 -5.20 -9.43
N ILE A 93 -3.67 -6.25 -9.52
CA ILE A 93 -3.52 -7.27 -10.58
C ILE A 93 -3.79 -6.63 -11.94
N VAL A 94 -4.85 -5.83 -12.04
CA VAL A 94 -5.18 -5.08 -13.27
C VAL A 94 -4.04 -4.14 -13.62
N GLY A 95 -3.52 -3.38 -12.65
CA GLY A 95 -2.39 -2.47 -12.84
C GLY A 95 -1.16 -3.19 -13.33
N ALA A 96 -0.80 -4.34 -12.75
CA ALA A 96 0.36 -5.12 -13.16
C ALA A 96 0.23 -5.65 -14.59
N CYS A 97 -0.97 -6.13 -14.96
CA CYS A 97 -1.24 -6.53 -16.34
C CYS A 97 -1.12 -5.33 -17.30
N VAL A 98 -1.73 -4.20 -16.97
CA VAL A 98 -1.70 -2.99 -17.82
C VAL A 98 -0.27 -2.44 -17.95
N GLY A 99 0.45 -2.31 -16.84
CA GLY A 99 1.83 -1.82 -16.82
C GLY A 99 2.79 -2.74 -17.56
N GLY A 100 2.55 -4.05 -17.52
CA GLY A 100 3.34 -5.07 -18.22
C GLY A 100 3.08 -5.16 -19.72
N LEU A 101 1.89 -4.74 -20.19
CA LEU A 101 1.49 -4.80 -21.60
C LEU A 101 1.79 -3.50 -22.37
N ILE A 102 2.03 -2.39 -21.67
CA ILE A 102 2.34 -1.10 -22.30
C ILE A 102 3.86 -0.96 -22.48
N TYR A 103 4.34 -1.33 -23.67
CA TYR A 103 5.71 -1.09 -24.13
C TYR A 103 5.88 0.32 -24.68
N SER A 104 5.85 1.31 -23.79
CA SER A 104 6.17 2.70 -24.15
C SER A 104 6.98 3.34 -23.05
N PRO A 105 8.20 3.82 -23.33
CA PRO A 105 9.06 4.45 -22.33
C PRO A 105 8.38 5.59 -21.57
N ILE A 106 7.52 6.38 -22.23
CA ILE A 106 6.78 7.48 -21.60
C ILE A 106 5.78 6.96 -20.56
N TRP A 107 5.02 5.93 -20.92
CA TRP A 107 4.05 5.32 -20.01
C TRP A 107 4.74 4.53 -18.90
N SER A 108 5.84 3.83 -19.19
CA SER A 108 6.67 3.16 -18.18
C SER A 108 7.24 4.16 -17.19
N VAL A 109 7.76 5.32 -17.64
CA VAL A 109 8.24 6.39 -16.76
C VAL A 109 7.11 6.98 -15.92
N LEU A 110 5.93 7.21 -16.50
CA LEU A 110 4.75 7.68 -15.76
C LEU A 110 4.33 6.68 -14.66
N PHE A 111 4.26 5.39 -14.98
CA PHE A 111 3.91 4.35 -14.01
C PHE A 111 4.99 4.16 -12.94
N LEU A 112 6.27 4.27 -13.32
CA LEU A 112 7.38 4.26 -12.37
C LEU A 112 7.33 5.48 -11.44
N ALA A 113 6.99 6.66 -11.97
CA ALA A 113 6.81 7.87 -11.17
C ALA A 113 5.61 7.77 -10.22
N LEU A 114 4.51 7.16 -10.66
CA LEU A 114 3.36 6.86 -9.79
C LEU A 114 3.75 5.85 -8.69
N GLY A 115 4.50 4.79 -9.03
CA GLY A 115 5.02 3.82 -8.06
C GLY A 115 5.99 4.44 -7.06
N ALA A 116 6.92 5.27 -7.52
CA ALA A 116 7.81 6.05 -6.67
C ALA A 116 7.02 6.99 -5.74
N GLY A 117 5.96 7.61 -6.26
CA GLY A 117 5.01 8.41 -5.47
C GLY A 117 4.28 7.59 -4.40
N ALA A 118 3.87 6.35 -4.72
CA ALA A 118 3.26 5.45 -3.77
C ALA A 118 4.24 5.10 -2.63
N ILE A 119 5.47 4.67 -2.96
CA ILE A 119 6.51 4.38 -1.95
C ILE A 119 6.81 5.61 -1.09
N ALA A 120 6.92 6.80 -1.70
CA ALA A 120 7.13 8.05 -0.98
C ALA A 120 5.99 8.32 0.01
N GLN A 121 4.75 8.05 -0.37
CA GLN A 121 3.61 8.11 0.54
C GLN A 121 3.85 7.17 1.73
N VAL A 122 4.12 5.88 1.49
CA VAL A 122 4.31 4.88 2.55
C VAL A 122 5.37 5.33 3.54
N VAL A 123 6.51 5.81 3.04
CA VAL A 123 7.59 6.34 3.88
C VAL A 123 7.09 7.49 4.77
N VAL A 124 6.28 8.40 4.23
CA VAL A 124 5.69 9.51 5.00
C VAL A 124 4.71 9.01 6.06
N GLN A 125 3.80 8.09 5.73
CA GLN A 125 2.85 7.53 6.70
C GLN A 125 3.57 6.77 7.82
N LEU A 126 4.52 5.90 7.47
CA LEU A 126 5.30 5.13 8.45
C LEU A 126 6.12 6.06 9.34
N THR A 127 6.76 7.07 8.73
CA THR A 127 7.49 8.10 9.50
C THR A 127 6.57 8.79 10.48
N ARG A 128 5.39 9.26 10.05
CA ARG A 128 4.43 9.91 10.97
C ARG A 128 3.97 9.00 12.11
N GLN A 129 3.72 7.72 11.81
CA GLN A 129 3.28 6.76 12.82
C GLN A 129 4.38 6.42 13.83
N VAL A 130 5.62 6.31 13.37
CA VAL A 130 6.78 5.94 14.20
C VAL A 130 7.32 7.13 14.99
N VAL A 131 7.34 8.32 14.38
CA VAL A 131 7.79 9.58 15.01
C VAL A 131 6.74 10.11 16.00
N GLY A 132 5.45 9.86 15.78
CA GLY A 132 4.37 10.35 16.64
C GLY A 132 4.28 11.88 16.64
N GLU A 133 4.33 12.49 17.82
CA GLU A 133 4.29 13.95 18.00
C GLU A 133 5.69 14.61 17.98
N GLU A 134 6.76 13.81 17.88
CA GLU A 134 8.12 14.35 17.85
C GLU A 134 8.46 14.99 16.50
N SER A 135 9.53 15.79 16.47
CA SER A 135 10.06 16.33 15.21
C SER A 135 10.73 15.21 14.41
N VAL A 136 10.34 15.06 13.14
CA VAL A 136 10.94 14.10 12.21
C VAL A 136 12.46 14.25 12.17
N ALA A 137 12.97 15.49 12.16
CA ALA A 137 14.41 15.77 12.16
C ALA A 137 15.11 15.29 13.44
N GLY A 138 14.45 15.38 14.59
CA GLY A 138 14.99 14.88 15.86
C GLY A 138 14.99 13.35 15.89
N TYR A 139 13.93 12.72 15.39
CA TYR A 139 13.81 11.27 15.39
C TYR A 139 14.80 10.59 14.45
N VAL A 140 14.96 11.09 13.21
CA VAL A 140 15.88 10.51 12.22
C VAL A 140 17.36 10.67 12.58
N THR A 141 17.68 11.63 13.46
CA THR A 141 19.05 11.85 13.95
C THR A 141 19.38 11.02 15.20
N THR A 142 18.42 10.28 15.77
CA THR A 142 18.71 9.36 16.87
C THR A 142 19.68 8.26 16.40
N PRO A 143 20.69 7.88 17.20
CA PRO A 143 21.73 6.94 16.77
C PRO A 143 21.23 5.60 16.20
N PRO A 144 20.17 4.97 16.74
CA PRO A 144 19.65 3.72 16.18
C PRO A 144 19.01 3.91 14.80
N VAL A 145 18.24 4.99 14.62
CA VAL A 145 17.53 5.28 13.37
C VAL A 145 18.51 5.72 12.30
N ALA A 146 19.43 6.64 12.63
CA ALA A 146 20.49 7.08 11.73
C ALA A 146 21.39 5.90 11.31
N GLY A 147 21.75 5.02 12.25
CA GLY A 147 22.50 3.80 11.97
C GLY A 147 21.76 2.84 11.05
N GLY A 148 20.46 2.63 11.28
CA GLY A 148 19.60 1.81 10.42
C GLY A 148 19.47 2.39 9.00
N LEU A 149 19.28 3.71 8.87
CA LEU A 149 19.18 4.39 7.58
C LEU A 149 20.49 4.27 6.79
N PHE A 150 21.63 4.51 7.45
CA PHE A 150 22.95 4.38 6.85
C PHE A 150 23.25 2.93 6.41
N ALA A 151 22.93 1.96 7.27
CA ALA A 151 23.07 0.55 6.94
C ALA A 151 22.20 0.17 5.74
N GLY A 152 20.95 0.65 5.68
CA GLY A 152 20.04 0.42 4.56
C GLY A 152 20.59 0.97 3.23
N VAL A 153 21.06 2.22 3.22
CA VAL A 153 21.69 2.83 2.04
C VAL A 153 22.95 2.08 1.62
N THR A 154 23.77 1.65 2.60
CA THR A 154 24.99 0.88 2.34
C THR A 154 24.66 -0.47 1.70
N VAL A 155 23.68 -1.19 2.25
CA VAL A 155 23.21 -2.47 1.68
C VAL A 155 22.70 -2.25 0.27
N MET A 156 21.85 -1.25 0.04
CA MET A 156 21.33 -0.90 -1.28
C MET A 156 22.48 -0.66 -2.28
N TRP A 157 23.46 0.16 -1.91
CA TRP A 157 24.61 0.48 -2.76
C TRP A 157 25.47 -0.75 -3.07
N VAL A 158 25.78 -1.57 -2.06
CA VAL A 158 26.54 -2.82 -2.24
C VAL A 158 25.79 -3.80 -3.14
N THR A 159 24.49 -3.98 -2.92
CA THR A 159 23.69 -4.86 -3.79
C THR A 159 23.62 -4.36 -5.23
N GLY A 160 23.56 -3.03 -5.43
CA GLY A 160 23.63 -2.42 -6.75
C GLY A 160 24.95 -2.70 -7.47
N LEU A 161 26.08 -2.74 -6.75
CA LEU A 161 27.39 -3.11 -7.30
C LEU A 161 27.56 -4.60 -7.59
N VAL A 162 26.81 -5.47 -6.89
CA VAL A 162 26.91 -6.92 -7.05
C VAL A 162 25.99 -7.43 -8.18
N ILE A 163 24.84 -6.77 -8.36
CA ILE A 163 23.81 -7.17 -9.32
C ILE A 163 23.93 -6.40 -10.65
N GLY A 164 24.42 -5.15 -10.62
CA GLY A 164 24.70 -4.34 -11.81
C GLY A 164 26.04 -4.66 -12.44
#